data_AF-A0A645DIS7-F1
#
_entry.id   AF-A0A645DIS7-F1
#
_cell.length_a   1.000
_cell.length_b   1.000
_cell.length_c   1.000
_cell.angle_alpha   90.00
_cell.angle_beta   90.00
_cell.angle_gamma   90.00
#
_symmetry.space_group_name_H-M   'P 1'
#
loop_
_entity.id
_entity.type
_entity.pdbx_description
1 polymer ?
#
loop_
_entity_poly.entity_id
_entity_poly.type
_entity_poly.pdbx_seq_one_letter_code
_entity_poly.pdbx_strand_id
1 'polypeptide(L)'
;MLPGAGATIAALMAYNNEKQLSKNPENFGKREIVGLAAPEAANNACSVGALIPMMTLGVPGSGTTAVMLGALMILGLQPGPLLFQQHADIAWTVIASMFLGNVACAFINIPLASLLVRVLAVPTKILYPLIVAMALIGVYTINFSVVDFVLLVIFGLVGYFMKKYKVPTSPLILAVVVGVSMEQSYRQSMMLSDGNFAILFRSPICWVLFFLTIFSIVWPFFSDWKKKRKSAAQA
;
A
#
# COMPACT_ATOMS: atom_id res chain seq x y z
N MET A 1 8.29 5.07 -0.45
CA MET A 1 8.35 5.22 1.02
C MET A 1 7.16 5.97 1.60
N LEU A 2 6.41 6.78 0.82
CA LEU A 2 5.18 7.39 1.34
C LEU A 2 4.07 6.32 1.48
N PRO A 3 3.56 6.05 2.70
CA PRO A 3 2.45 5.12 2.89
C PRO A 3 1.23 5.57 2.08
N GLY A 4 0.53 4.63 1.45
CA GLY A 4 -0.67 4.91 0.68
C GLY A 4 -0.43 5.47 -0.73
N ALA A 5 0.81 5.81 -1.10
CA ALA A 5 1.12 6.28 -2.46
C ALA A 5 1.00 5.19 -3.54
N GLY A 6 1.09 3.90 -3.16
CA GLY A 6 0.79 2.77 -4.04
C GLY A 6 1.72 2.62 -5.25
N ALA A 7 1.79 1.39 -5.78
CA ALA A 7 2.68 1.07 -6.89
C ALA A 7 2.23 1.72 -8.22
N THR A 8 0.93 1.99 -8.38
CA THR A 8 0.36 2.63 -9.57
C THR A 8 0.81 4.08 -9.75
N ILE A 9 0.86 4.88 -8.67
CA ILE A 9 1.32 6.27 -8.77
C ILE A 9 2.82 6.30 -9.07
N ALA A 10 3.60 5.41 -8.45
CA ALA A 10 5.03 5.27 -8.73
C ALA A 10 5.30 4.93 -10.21
N ALA A 11 4.56 3.97 -10.76
CA ALA A 11 4.66 3.60 -12.18
C ALA A 11 4.30 4.75 -13.12
N LEU A 12 3.23 5.49 -12.82
CA LEU A 12 2.80 6.66 -13.61
C LEU A 12 3.82 7.80 -13.55
N MET A 13 4.38 8.07 -12.36
CA MET A 13 5.42 9.09 -12.19
C MET A 13 6.68 8.71 -12.95
N ALA A 14 7.12 7.44 -12.87
CA ALA A 14 8.25 6.94 -13.62
C ALA A 14 8.04 7.06 -15.13
N TYR A 15 6.86 6.69 -15.63
CA TYR A 15 6.50 6.86 -17.05
C TYR A 15 6.59 8.32 -17.50
N ASN A 16 5.98 9.23 -16.73
CA ASN A 16 5.96 10.66 -17.08
C ASN A 16 7.34 11.31 -16.97
N ASN A 17 8.18 10.87 -16.04
CA ASN A 17 9.53 11.38 -15.89
C ASN A 17 10.42 10.91 -17.04
N GLU A 18 10.40 9.61 -17.38
CA GLU A 18 11.14 9.08 -18.53
C GLU A 18 10.68 9.68 -19.85
N LYS A 19 9.37 9.93 -20.02
CA LYS A 19 8.88 10.60 -21.21
C LYS A 19 9.42 12.04 -21.34
N GLN A 20 9.56 12.76 -20.24
CA GLN A 20 10.12 14.12 -20.24
C GLN A 20 11.63 14.15 -20.49
N LEU A 21 12.35 13.13 -20.02
CA LEU A 21 13.81 13.02 -20.15
C LEU A 21 14.25 12.35 -21.45
N SER A 22 13.37 11.60 -22.11
CA SER A 22 13.70 10.86 -23.32
C SER A 22 14.00 11.79 -24.49
N LYS A 23 14.97 11.37 -25.31
CA LYS A 23 15.30 12.01 -26.59
C LYS A 23 14.21 11.82 -27.64
N ASN A 24 13.38 10.79 -27.52
CA ASN A 24 12.34 10.42 -28.49
C ASN A 24 10.96 10.26 -27.79
N PRO A 25 10.39 11.35 -27.24
CA PRO A 25 9.14 11.29 -26.48
C PRO A 25 7.92 10.84 -27.31
N GLU A 26 7.95 11.01 -28.64
CA GLU A 26 6.90 10.56 -29.58
C GLU A 26 6.77 9.03 -29.71
N ASN A 27 7.78 8.26 -29.30
CA ASN A 27 7.76 6.78 -29.37
C ASN A 27 7.08 6.13 -28.15
N PHE A 28 6.84 6.89 -27.08
CA PHE A 28 6.13 6.40 -25.90
C PHE A 28 4.70 5.97 -26.28
N GLY A 29 4.35 4.72 -25.97
CA GLY A 29 3.09 4.08 -26.37
C GLY A 29 3.11 3.38 -27.73
N LYS A 30 4.21 3.51 -28.50
CA LYS A 30 4.38 2.89 -29.84
C LYS A 30 5.50 1.85 -29.89
N ARG A 31 5.77 1.16 -28.76
CA ARG A 31 6.81 0.12 -28.55
C ARG A 31 8.17 0.61 -28.02
N GLU A 32 8.22 1.78 -27.38
CA GLU A 32 9.41 2.19 -26.63
C GLU A 32 9.62 1.29 -25.41
N ILE A 33 10.76 0.59 -25.34
CA ILE A 33 11.07 -0.36 -24.26
C ILE A 33 11.17 0.38 -22.92
N VAL A 34 11.77 1.57 -22.93
CA VAL A 34 11.91 2.42 -21.72
C VAL A 34 10.53 2.78 -21.15
N GLY A 35 9.52 2.96 -22.02
CA GLY A 35 8.14 3.24 -21.63
C GLY A 35 7.44 2.10 -20.90
N LEU A 36 7.98 0.87 -20.94
CA LEU A 36 7.50 -0.28 -20.17
C LEU A 36 8.44 -0.62 -19.01
N ALA A 37 9.75 -0.65 -19.28
CA ALA A 37 10.76 -1.08 -18.32
C ALA A 37 10.81 -0.16 -17.08
N ALA A 38 10.70 1.16 -17.26
CA ALA A 38 10.78 2.08 -16.13
C ALA A 38 9.53 2.02 -15.21
N PRO A 39 8.29 2.04 -15.72
CA PRO A 39 7.11 1.82 -14.89
C PRO A 39 7.10 0.47 -14.17
N GLU A 40 7.51 -0.61 -14.84
CA GLU A 40 7.57 -1.95 -14.24
C GLU A 40 8.66 -2.04 -13.16
N ALA A 41 9.84 -1.46 -13.39
CA ALA A 41 10.89 -1.37 -12.38
C ALA A 41 10.43 -0.55 -11.17
N ALA A 42 9.75 0.58 -11.39
CA ALA A 42 9.20 1.41 -10.32
C ALA A 42 8.09 0.69 -9.53
N ASN A 43 7.20 -0.03 -10.22
CA ASN A 43 6.15 -0.85 -9.61
C ASN A 43 6.74 -1.94 -8.71
N ASN A 44 7.76 -2.66 -9.20
CA ASN A 44 8.40 -3.73 -8.45
C ASN A 44 9.20 -3.19 -7.24
N ALA A 45 9.97 -2.12 -7.45
CA ALA A 45 10.69 -1.45 -6.36
C ALA A 45 9.75 -0.90 -5.27
N CYS A 46 8.60 -0.31 -5.67
CA CYS A 46 7.60 0.18 -4.72
C CYS A 46 6.98 -0.94 -3.89
N SER A 47 6.76 -2.12 -4.49
CA SER A 47 6.18 -3.27 -3.82
C SER A 47 7.06 -3.75 -2.66
N VAL A 48 8.37 -3.86 -2.90
CA VAL A 48 9.36 -4.19 -1.85
C VAL A 48 9.48 -3.04 -0.85
N GLY A 49 9.54 -1.79 -1.32
CA GLY A 49 9.68 -0.61 -0.48
C GLY A 49 8.51 -0.38 0.47
N ALA A 50 7.31 -0.88 0.15
CA ALA A 50 6.12 -0.79 1.01
C ALA A 50 6.21 -1.71 2.24
N LEU A 51 7.05 -2.76 2.21
CA LEU A 51 7.25 -3.65 3.36
C LEU A 51 8.11 -3.05 4.46
N ILE A 52 9.01 -2.12 4.14
CA ILE A 52 9.93 -1.56 5.14
C ILE A 52 9.15 -0.89 6.29
N PRO A 53 8.22 0.06 6.04
CA PRO A 53 7.41 0.64 7.12
C PRO A 53 6.53 -0.38 7.85
N MET A 54 6.05 -1.41 7.12
CA MET A 54 5.23 -2.46 7.70
C MET A 54 6.05 -3.28 8.71
N MET A 55 7.25 -3.72 8.34
CA MET A 55 8.12 -4.53 9.18
C MET A 55 8.70 -3.73 10.35
N THR A 56 9.10 -2.47 10.13
CA THR A 56 9.80 -1.67 11.15
C THR A 56 8.87 -0.91 12.06
N LEU A 57 7.70 -0.46 11.58
CA LEU A 57 6.77 0.37 12.34
C LEU A 57 5.41 -0.30 12.58
N GLY A 58 5.15 -1.47 11.96
CA GLY A 58 3.82 -2.09 12.00
C GLY A 58 2.79 -1.35 11.14
N VAL A 59 3.20 -0.43 10.26
CA VAL A 59 2.30 0.43 9.48
C VAL A 59 2.36 0.05 8.01
N PRO A 60 1.27 -0.49 7.41
CA PRO A 60 1.30 -0.93 6.03
C PRO A 60 1.38 0.22 5.03
N GLY A 61 2.26 0.09 4.03
CA GLY A 61 2.45 1.09 2.97
C GLY A 61 1.44 0.98 1.81
N SER A 62 0.76 -0.16 1.69
CA SER A 62 -0.20 -0.48 0.62
C SER A 62 -1.26 -1.47 1.12
N GLY A 63 -2.36 -1.61 0.37
CA GLY A 63 -3.37 -2.65 0.65
C GLY A 63 -2.79 -4.08 0.68
N THR A 64 -1.82 -4.41 -0.17
CA THR A 64 -1.17 -5.74 -0.16
C THR A 64 -0.35 -5.97 1.10
N THR A 65 0.42 -4.97 1.55
CA THR A 65 1.17 -5.07 2.81
C THR A 65 0.27 -5.09 4.05
N ALA A 66 -0.95 -4.55 3.97
CA ALA A 66 -1.91 -4.61 5.07
C ALA A 66 -2.50 -6.02 5.23
N VAL A 67 -2.79 -6.70 4.11
CA VAL A 67 -3.18 -8.12 4.15
C VAL A 67 -2.04 -8.96 4.73
N MET A 68 -0.80 -8.68 4.34
CA MET A 68 0.38 -9.35 4.90
C MET A 68 0.56 -9.07 6.41
N LEU A 69 0.33 -7.83 6.87
CA LEU A 69 0.34 -7.50 8.29
C LEU A 69 -0.70 -8.34 9.04
N GLY A 70 -1.93 -8.44 8.50
CA GLY A 70 -2.97 -9.29 9.08
C GLY A 70 -2.56 -10.76 9.16
N ALA A 71 -1.93 -11.30 8.11
CA ALA A 71 -1.43 -12.67 8.10
C ALA A 71 -0.33 -12.90 9.16
N LEU A 72 0.61 -11.96 9.31
CA LEU A 72 1.65 -12.04 10.35
C LEU A 72 1.04 -12.00 11.76
N MET A 73 0.05 -11.13 11.98
CA MET A 73 -0.65 -11.05 13.27
C MET A 73 -1.41 -12.34 13.59
N ILE A 74 -2.01 -13.00 12.59
CA ILE A 74 -2.64 -14.33 12.76
C ILE A 74 -1.60 -15.38 13.19
N LEU A 75 -0.37 -15.29 12.70
CA LEU A 75 0.75 -16.15 13.09
C LEU A 75 1.36 -15.77 14.46
N GLY A 76 0.81 -14.78 15.15
CA GLY A 76 1.33 -14.27 16.43
C GLY A 76 2.58 -13.40 16.29
N LEU A 77 2.96 -13.03 15.06
CA LEU A 77 4.10 -12.16 14.79
C LEU A 77 3.63 -10.73 14.72
N GLN A 78 4.08 -9.89 15.66
CA GLN A 78 3.74 -8.47 15.70
C GLN A 78 4.83 -7.65 15.01
N PRO A 79 4.58 -7.08 13.81
CA PRO A 79 5.58 -6.30 13.11
C PRO A 79 5.85 -4.98 13.83
N GLY A 80 7.10 -4.53 13.78
CA GLY A 80 7.60 -3.40 14.55
C GLY A 80 9.03 -3.65 15.06
N PRO A 81 9.59 -2.73 15.86
CA PRO A 81 10.95 -2.87 16.37
C PRO A 81 11.13 -4.13 17.24
N LEU A 82 10.06 -4.56 17.92
CA LEU A 82 10.04 -5.76 18.75
C LEU A 82 10.21 -7.04 17.93
N LEU A 83 9.73 -7.10 16.69
CA LEU A 83 9.92 -8.26 15.81
C LEU A 83 11.41 -8.54 15.60
N PHE A 84 12.21 -7.50 15.40
CA PHE A 84 13.66 -7.62 15.21
C PHE A 84 14.42 -7.94 16.50
N GLN A 85 13.82 -7.74 17.67
CA GLN A 85 14.43 -8.06 18.97
C GLN A 85 14.05 -9.47 19.44
N GLN A 86 12.78 -9.84 19.32
CA GLN A 86 12.22 -11.10 19.84
C GLN A 86 12.22 -12.23 18.81
N HIS A 87 12.09 -11.89 17.52
CA HIS A 87 11.96 -12.83 16.41
C HIS A 87 12.91 -12.42 15.26
N ALA A 88 14.17 -12.14 15.61
CA ALA A 88 15.17 -11.66 14.66
C ALA A 88 15.41 -12.66 13.52
N ASP A 89 15.42 -13.95 13.84
CA ASP A 89 15.50 -15.05 12.89
C ASP A 89 14.39 -14.99 11.84
N ILE A 90 13.14 -14.76 12.26
CA ILE A 90 11.99 -14.64 11.36
C ILE A 90 12.09 -13.35 10.55
N ALA A 91 12.43 -12.23 11.19
CA ALA A 91 12.54 -10.94 10.51
C ALA A 91 13.59 -10.98 9.38
N TRP A 92 14.78 -11.52 9.66
CA TRP A 92 15.84 -11.68 8.67
C TRP A 92 15.52 -12.76 7.63
N THR A 93 14.81 -13.82 8.00
CA THR A 93 14.36 -14.84 7.05
C THR A 93 13.34 -14.27 6.06
N VAL A 94 12.39 -13.46 6.52
CA VAL A 94 11.45 -12.74 5.64
C VAL A 94 12.22 -11.84 4.68
N ILE A 95 13.15 -11.02 5.18
CA ILE A 95 13.98 -10.14 4.33
C ILE A 95 14.80 -10.95 3.31
N ALA A 96 15.45 -12.04 3.73
CA ALA A 96 16.23 -12.91 2.85
C ALA A 96 15.34 -13.60 1.80
N SER A 97 14.16 -14.07 2.20
CA SER A 97 13.17 -14.67 1.29
C SER A 97 12.66 -13.69 0.25
N MET A 98 12.65 -12.38 0.51
CA MET A 98 12.29 -11.39 -0.50
C MET A 98 13.34 -11.27 -1.58
N PHE A 99 14.63 -11.35 -1.21
CA PHE A 99 15.71 -11.35 -2.19
C PHE A 99 15.67 -12.62 -3.05
N LEU A 100 15.60 -13.78 -2.40
CA LEU A 100 15.52 -15.07 -3.09
C LEU A 100 14.23 -15.20 -3.91
N GLY A 101 13.12 -14.72 -3.35
CA GLY A 101 11.79 -14.72 -3.95
C GLY A 101 11.72 -13.84 -5.19
N ASN A 102 12.40 -12.69 -5.23
CA ASN A 102 12.51 -11.89 -6.45
C ASN A 102 13.28 -12.60 -7.56
N VAL A 103 14.36 -13.31 -7.22
CA VAL A 103 15.10 -14.14 -8.17
C VAL A 103 14.22 -15.28 -8.69
N ALA A 104 13.54 -15.99 -7.79
CA ALA A 104 12.59 -17.04 -8.15
C ALA A 104 11.43 -16.51 -9.01
N CYS A 105 10.87 -15.34 -8.66
CA CYS A 105 9.84 -14.66 -9.45
C CYS A 105 10.34 -14.30 -10.84
N ALA A 106 11.59 -13.86 -11.01
CA ALA A 106 12.15 -13.63 -12.34
C ALA A 106 12.22 -14.92 -13.16
N PHE A 107 12.72 -16.01 -12.56
CA PHE A 107 12.77 -17.32 -13.21
C PHE A 107 11.40 -17.88 -13.57
N ILE A 108 10.37 -17.63 -12.76
CA ILE A 108 9.00 -18.06 -13.04
C ILE A 108 8.34 -17.13 -14.07
N ASN A 109 8.49 -15.81 -13.93
CA ASN A 109 7.80 -14.84 -14.78
C ASN A 109 8.31 -14.83 -16.22
N ILE A 110 9.62 -15.01 -16.47
CA ILE A 110 10.16 -15.00 -17.84
C ILE A 110 9.49 -16.06 -18.74
N PRO A 111 9.40 -17.36 -18.36
CA PRO A 111 8.69 -18.36 -19.16
C PRO A 111 7.17 -18.17 -19.15
N LEU A 112 6.58 -17.80 -18.00
CA LEU A 112 5.13 -17.58 -17.89
C LEU A 112 4.64 -16.32 -18.60
N ALA A 113 5.52 -15.35 -18.93
CA ALA A 113 5.13 -14.10 -19.56
C ALA A 113 4.32 -14.35 -20.85
N SER A 114 4.70 -15.36 -21.63
CA SER A 114 3.97 -15.75 -22.85
C SER A 114 2.53 -16.19 -22.58
N LEU A 115 2.30 -16.89 -21.47
CA LEU A 115 0.98 -17.35 -21.04
C LEU A 115 0.17 -16.21 -20.41
N LEU A 116 0.79 -15.41 -19.54
CA LEU A 116 0.15 -14.29 -18.86
C LEU A 116 -0.34 -13.22 -19.83
N VAL A 117 0.41 -12.96 -20.91
CA VAL A 117 -0.02 -12.04 -21.97
C VAL A 117 -1.29 -12.55 -22.67
N ARG A 118 -1.47 -13.87 -22.82
CA ARG A 118 -2.71 -14.43 -23.38
C ARG A 118 -3.91 -14.26 -22.44
N VAL A 119 -3.70 -14.25 -21.13
CA VAL A 119 -4.78 -13.97 -20.16
C VAL A 119 -5.33 -12.55 -20.34
N LEU A 120 -4.48 -11.58 -20.71
CA LEU A 120 -4.92 -10.21 -21.00
C LEU A 120 -5.86 -10.12 -22.23
N ALA A 121 -5.86 -11.13 -23.10
CA ALA A 121 -6.78 -11.21 -24.23
C ALA A 121 -8.16 -11.79 -23.85
N VAL A 122 -8.33 -12.31 -22.62
CA VAL A 122 -9.62 -12.83 -22.15
C VAL A 122 -10.60 -11.67 -21.95
N PRO A 123 -11.81 -11.73 -22.53
CA PRO A 123 -12.81 -10.69 -22.36
C PRO A 123 -13.10 -10.40 -20.88
N THR A 124 -13.12 -9.12 -20.52
CA THR A 124 -13.41 -8.65 -19.14
C THR A 124 -14.73 -9.18 -18.59
N LYS A 125 -15.71 -9.44 -19.48
CA LYS A 125 -17.02 -10.03 -19.14
C LYS A 125 -16.92 -11.43 -18.54
N ILE A 126 -15.87 -12.19 -18.85
CA ILE A 126 -15.63 -13.55 -18.34
C ILE A 126 -14.63 -13.50 -17.19
N LEU A 127 -13.60 -12.65 -17.33
CA LEU A 127 -12.52 -12.54 -16.36
C LEU A 127 -13.01 -12.09 -14.98
N TYR A 128 -13.85 -11.04 -14.90
CA TYR A 128 -14.32 -10.54 -13.61
C TYR A 128 -15.20 -11.54 -12.84
N PRO A 129 -16.21 -12.19 -13.43
CA PRO A 129 -16.97 -13.23 -12.74
C PRO A 129 -16.10 -14.37 -12.22
N LEU A 130 -15.08 -14.79 -12.99
CA LEU A 130 -14.17 -15.85 -12.58
C LEU A 130 -13.32 -15.43 -11.38
N ILE A 131 -12.79 -14.21 -11.36
CA ILE A 131 -12.06 -13.65 -10.21
C ILE A 131 -12.96 -13.61 -8.97
N VAL A 132 -14.21 -13.13 -9.12
CA VAL A 132 -15.17 -13.06 -8.00
C VAL A 132 -15.52 -14.46 -7.50
N ALA A 133 -15.76 -15.42 -8.39
CA ALA A 133 -16.03 -16.81 -8.02
C ALA A 133 -14.86 -17.43 -7.26
N MET A 134 -13.63 -17.26 -7.74
CA MET A 134 -12.44 -17.77 -7.05
C MET A 134 -12.23 -17.11 -5.69
N ALA A 135 -12.49 -15.80 -5.56
CA ALA A 135 -12.41 -15.10 -4.29
C ALA A 135 -13.46 -15.60 -3.27
N LEU A 136 -14.70 -15.81 -3.73
CA LEU A 136 -15.79 -16.36 -2.92
C LEU A 136 -15.47 -17.78 -2.42
N ILE A 137 -14.98 -18.63 -3.32
CA ILE A 137 -14.55 -20.00 -2.97
C ILE A 137 -13.40 -19.94 -1.97
N GLY A 138 -12.37 -19.13 -2.23
CA GLY A 138 -11.19 -19.04 -1.39
C GLY A 138 -11.51 -18.67 0.06
N VAL A 139 -12.34 -17.65 0.28
CA VAL A 139 -12.73 -17.25 1.65
C VAL A 139 -13.58 -18.31 2.33
N TYR A 140 -14.52 -18.92 1.60
CA TYR A 140 -15.33 -20.00 2.16
C TYR A 140 -14.47 -21.21 2.56
N THR A 141 -13.44 -21.55 1.78
CA THR A 141 -12.58 -22.72 2.07
C THR A 141 -11.65 -22.56 3.26
N ILE A 142 -11.36 -21.33 3.71
CA ILE A 142 -10.43 -21.12 4.84
C ILE A 142 -11.10 -21.48 6.17
N ASN A 143 -12.30 -20.95 6.42
CA ASN A 143 -12.99 -21.10 7.71
C ASN A 143 -14.30 -21.89 7.61
N PHE A 144 -14.75 -22.29 6.41
CA PHE A 144 -16.08 -22.89 6.16
C PHE A 144 -17.22 -22.09 6.80
N SER A 145 -17.04 -20.77 6.90
CA SER A 145 -17.91 -19.83 7.61
C SER A 145 -18.80 -19.08 6.62
N VAL A 146 -20.11 -19.20 6.78
CA VAL A 146 -21.10 -18.41 6.03
C VAL A 146 -21.01 -16.94 6.41
N VAL A 147 -20.59 -16.62 7.64
CA VAL A 147 -20.42 -15.23 8.10
C VAL A 147 -19.31 -14.54 7.31
N ASP A 148 -18.18 -15.21 7.10
CA ASP A 148 -17.03 -14.68 6.36
C ASP A 148 -17.40 -14.44 4.88
N PHE A 149 -18.21 -15.35 4.33
CA PHE A 149 -18.76 -15.21 2.98
C PHE A 149 -19.67 -13.97 2.87
N VAL A 150 -20.60 -13.79 3.81
CA VAL A 150 -21.50 -12.62 3.84
C VAL A 150 -20.71 -11.32 4.02
N LEU A 151 -19.72 -11.31 4.93
CA LEU A 151 -18.85 -10.16 5.13
C LEU A 151 -18.08 -9.81 3.85
N LEU A 152 -17.53 -10.80 3.14
CA LEU A 152 -16.86 -10.57 1.86
C LEU A 152 -17.80 -9.93 0.84
N VAL A 153 -19.04 -10.38 0.73
CA VAL A 153 -20.02 -9.81 -0.20
C VAL A 153 -20.33 -8.36 0.18
N ILE A 154 -20.58 -8.07 1.46
CA ILE A 154 -20.86 -6.72 1.96
C ILE A 154 -19.67 -5.79 1.69
N PHE A 155 -18.47 -6.16 2.12
CA PHE A 155 -17.27 -5.34 1.94
C PHE A 155 -16.85 -5.24 0.47
N GLY A 156 -17.11 -6.28 -0.34
CA GLY A 156 -16.94 -6.23 -1.78
C GLY A 156 -17.86 -5.20 -2.44
N LEU A 157 -19.12 -5.13 -2.01
CA LEU A 157 -20.08 -4.12 -2.47
C LEU A 157 -19.65 -2.71 -2.05
N VAL A 158 -19.24 -2.53 -0.80
CA VAL A 158 -18.70 -1.26 -0.29
C VAL A 158 -17.48 -0.83 -1.10
N GLY A 159 -16.54 -1.74 -1.35
CA GLY A 159 -15.36 -1.49 -2.18
C GLY A 159 -15.70 -1.10 -3.62
N TYR A 160 -16.75 -1.70 -4.20
CA TYR A 160 -17.26 -1.30 -5.52
C TYR A 160 -17.78 0.14 -5.52
N PHE A 161 -18.58 0.53 -4.52
CA PHE A 161 -19.05 1.91 -4.39
C PHE A 161 -17.88 2.88 -4.17
N MET A 162 -16.93 2.55 -3.30
CA MET A 162 -15.73 3.36 -3.07
C MET A 162 -14.97 3.61 -4.37
N LYS A 163 -14.77 2.57 -5.18
CA LYS A 163 -14.14 2.71 -6.51
C LYS A 163 -14.95 3.61 -7.43
N LYS A 164 -16.28 3.50 -7.43
CA LYS A 164 -17.18 4.37 -8.21
C LYS A 164 -17.07 5.84 -7.80
N TYR A 165 -16.91 6.12 -6.51
CA TYR A 165 -16.74 7.47 -5.96
C TYR A 165 -15.27 7.94 -5.90
N LYS A 166 -14.33 7.18 -6.48
CA LYS A 166 -12.87 7.47 -6.45
C LYS A 166 -12.29 7.62 -5.04
N VAL A 167 -12.93 6.98 -4.06
CA VAL A 167 -12.41 6.91 -2.69
C VAL A 167 -11.27 5.89 -2.68
N PRO A 168 -10.06 6.28 -2.23
CA PRO A 168 -8.93 5.36 -2.20
C PRO A 168 -9.19 4.26 -1.16
N THR A 169 -9.14 3.00 -1.58
CA THR A 169 -9.38 1.84 -0.70
C THR A 169 -8.18 1.53 0.19
N SER A 170 -6.95 1.83 -0.26
CA SER A 170 -5.72 1.55 0.51
C SER A 170 -5.66 2.29 1.85
N PRO A 171 -6.00 3.59 1.96
CA PRO A 171 -6.08 4.29 3.24
C PRO A 171 -7.16 3.73 4.18
N LEU A 172 -8.25 3.19 3.65
CA LEU A 172 -9.31 2.60 4.48
C LEU A 172 -8.84 1.30 5.11
N ILE A 173 -8.16 0.43 4.35
CA ILE A 173 -7.56 -0.79 4.89
C ILE A 173 -6.52 -0.43 5.95
N LEU A 174 -5.68 0.58 5.69
CA LEU A 174 -4.73 1.11 6.67
C LEU A 174 -5.45 1.58 7.95
N ALA A 175 -6.56 2.33 7.81
CA ALA A 175 -7.33 2.83 8.95
C ALA A 175 -7.97 1.71 9.77
N VAL A 176 -8.46 0.64 9.13
CA VAL A 176 -9.03 -0.52 9.83
C VAL A 176 -7.94 -1.25 10.63
N VAL A 177 -6.79 -1.48 10.01
CA VAL A 177 -5.69 -2.22 10.61
C VAL A 177 -5.02 -1.44 11.75
N VAL A 178 -4.71 -0.16 11.51
CA VAL A 178 -4.06 0.71 12.52
C VAL A 178 -5.06 1.19 13.58
N GLY A 179 -6.33 1.32 13.23
CA GLY A 179 -7.37 1.87 14.09
C GLY A 179 -7.51 1.13 15.41
N VAL A 180 -7.46 -0.22 15.38
CA VAL A 180 -7.55 -1.04 16.60
C VAL A 180 -6.38 -0.75 17.54
N SER A 181 -5.15 -0.74 17.03
CA SER A 181 -3.96 -0.45 17.83
C SER A 181 -3.92 0.99 18.33
N MET A 182 -4.39 1.94 17.52
CA MET A 182 -4.52 3.35 17.90
C MET A 182 -5.52 3.51 19.05
N GLU A 183 -6.67 2.86 18.96
CA GLU A 183 -7.72 2.94 19.98
C GLU A 183 -7.28 2.28 21.30
N GLN A 184 -6.58 1.13 21.22
CA GLN A 184 -5.95 0.52 22.39
C GLN A 184 -4.92 1.45 23.04
N SER A 185 -4.03 2.05 22.25
CA SER A 185 -3.00 2.97 22.74
C SER A 185 -3.62 4.24 23.36
N TYR A 186 -4.69 4.75 22.76
CA TYR A 186 -5.46 5.87 23.29
C TYR A 186 -6.11 5.52 24.63
N ARG A 187 -6.84 4.39 24.71
CA ARG A 187 -7.45 3.91 25.95
C ARG A 187 -6.41 3.72 27.05
N GLN A 188 -5.27 3.09 26.74
CA GLN A 188 -4.18 2.89 27.69
C GLN A 188 -3.62 4.21 28.20
N SER A 189 -3.42 5.19 27.31
CA SER A 189 -2.96 6.53 27.70
C SER A 189 -3.99 7.26 28.58
N MET A 190 -5.28 7.11 28.29
CA MET A 190 -6.33 7.72 29.09
C MET A 190 -6.45 7.08 30.48
N MET A 191 -6.29 5.76 30.58
CA MET A 191 -6.24 5.06 31.86
C MET A 191 -5.02 5.48 32.68
N LEU A 192 -3.85 5.66 32.06
CA LEU A 192 -2.63 6.12 32.74
C LEU A 192 -2.69 7.58 33.22
N SER A 193 -3.64 8.36 32.70
CA SER A 193 -3.77 9.79 33.01
C SER A 193 -5.02 10.13 33.82
N ASP A 194 -5.76 9.11 34.28
CA ASP A 194 -7.05 9.26 34.95
C ASP A 194 -8.03 10.16 34.16
N GLY A 195 -8.03 10.05 32.83
CA GLY A 195 -8.90 10.86 31.97
C GLY A 195 -8.33 12.23 31.58
N ASN A 196 -7.10 12.57 31.94
CA ASN A 196 -6.49 13.86 31.60
C ASN A 196 -5.83 13.87 30.21
N PHE A 197 -6.44 14.61 29.28
CA PHE A 197 -5.94 14.80 27.91
C PHE A 197 -4.55 15.45 27.79
N ALA A 198 -4.06 16.10 28.86
CA ALA A 198 -2.73 16.70 28.88
C ALA A 198 -1.60 15.68 28.65
N ILE A 199 -1.85 14.38 28.89
CA ILE A 199 -0.86 13.33 28.65
C ILE A 199 -0.43 13.24 27.18
N LEU A 200 -1.32 13.60 26.24
CA LEU A 200 -1.06 13.59 24.80
C LEU A 200 -0.04 14.66 24.37
N PHE A 201 0.14 15.72 25.17
CA PHE A 201 1.04 16.85 24.89
C PHE A 201 2.26 16.89 25.82
N ARG A 202 2.43 15.87 26.66
CA ARG A 202 3.45 15.87 27.72
C ARG A 202 4.85 15.57 27.20
N SER A 203 4.97 14.81 26.12
CA SER A 203 6.26 14.41 25.56
C SER A 203 6.76 15.40 24.50
N PRO A 204 8.05 15.78 24.50
CA PRO A 204 8.63 16.57 23.42
C PRO A 204 8.51 15.88 22.05
N ILE A 205 8.46 14.54 22.03
CA ILE A 205 8.24 13.76 20.81
C ILE A 205 6.84 14.01 20.23
N CYS A 206 5.81 14.13 21.09
CA CYS A 206 4.46 14.46 20.65
C CYS A 206 4.43 15.82 19.94
N TRP A 207 5.10 16.84 20.50
CA TRP A 207 5.19 18.16 19.87
C TRP A 207 5.86 18.13 18.50
N VAL A 208 6.96 17.38 18.36
CA VAL A 208 7.64 17.20 17.07
C VAL A 208 6.71 16.51 16.06
N LEU A 209 6.02 15.43 16.46
CA LEU A 209 5.09 14.72 15.59
C LEU A 209 3.87 15.56 15.20
N PHE A 210 3.31 16.34 16.14
CA PHE A 210 2.23 17.29 15.85
C PHE A 210 2.67 18.35 14.86
N PHE A 211 3.85 18.94 15.06
CA PHE A 211 4.42 19.91 14.14
C PHE A 211 4.62 19.31 12.75
N LEU A 212 5.23 18.12 12.64
CA LEU A 212 5.42 17.43 11.37
C LEU A 212 4.09 17.10 10.68
N THR A 213 3.07 16.70 11.43
CA THR A 213 1.73 16.39 10.91
C THR A 213 1.07 17.66 10.35
N ILE A 214 1.05 18.74 11.12
CA ILE A 214 0.51 20.04 10.67
C ILE A 214 1.29 20.52 9.45
N PHE A 215 2.62 20.46 9.49
CA PHE A 215 3.48 20.84 8.38
C PHE A 215 3.18 20.02 7.13
N SER A 216 3.06 18.69 7.24
CA SER A 216 2.75 17.81 6.11
C SER A 216 1.39 18.08 5.48
N ILE A 217 0.40 18.51 6.28
CA ILE A 217 -0.93 18.87 5.77
C ILE A 217 -0.90 20.25 5.12
N VAL A 218 -0.26 21.25 5.75
CA VAL A 218 -0.29 22.65 5.30
C VAL A 218 0.64 22.90 4.11
N TRP A 219 1.76 22.19 4.03
CA TRP A 219 2.76 22.32 2.96
C TRP A 219 2.19 22.19 1.53
N PRO A 220 1.40 21.15 1.18
CA PRO A 220 0.82 21.05 -0.16
C PRO A 220 -0.10 22.23 -0.51
N PHE A 221 -0.93 22.70 0.44
CA PHE A 221 -1.79 23.87 0.22
C PHE A 221 -0.98 25.15 -0.05
N PHE A 222 0.13 25.35 0.69
CA PHE A 222 0.98 26.52 0.51
C PHE A 222 1.78 26.46 -0.80
N SER A 223 2.24 25.27 -1.20
CA SER A 223 2.88 24.99 -2.49
C SER A 223 1.94 25.32 -3.66
N ASP A 224 0.71 24.82 -3.59
CA ASP A 224 -0.28 25.02 -4.66
C ASP A 224 -0.72 26.48 -4.76
N TRP A 225 -0.82 27.18 -3.64
CA TRP A 225 -1.08 28.63 -3.63
C TRP A 225 0.05 29.43 -4.28
N LYS A 226 1.32 29.09 -3.99
CA LYS A 226 2.49 29.72 -4.63
C LYS A 226 2.59 29.41 -6.13
N LYS A 227 2.30 28.18 -6.55
CA LYS A 227 2.28 27.80 -7.98
C LYS A 227 1.21 28.57 -8.74
N LYS A 228 -0.01 28.67 -8.19
CA LYS A 228 -1.10 29.47 -8.78
C LYS A 228 -0.73 30.96 -8.91
N ARG A 229 -0.04 31.53 -7.92
CA ARG A 229 0.44 32.93 -7.98
C ARG A 229 1.52 33.15 -9.04
N LYS A 230 2.44 32.20 -9.25
CA LYS A 230 3.47 32.31 -10.30
C LYS A 230 2.87 32.22 -11.71
N SER A 231 1.89 31.34 -11.92
CA SER A 231 1.18 31.24 -13.21
C SER A 231 0.33 32.47 -13.51
N ALA A 232 -0.27 33.11 -12.50
CA ALA A 232 -1.04 34.34 -12.65
C ALA A 232 -0.17 35.61 -12.84
N ALA A 233 1.12 35.55 -12.51
CA ALA A 233 2.07 36.64 -12.74
C ALA A 233 2.83 36.52 -14.09
N GLN A 234 2.63 35.44 -14.83
CA GLN A 234 3.23 35.16 -16.14
C GLN A 234 2.21 35.21 -17.31
N ALA A 235 0.93 35.43 -17.01
CA ALA A 235 -0.15 35.66 -17.98
C ALA A 235 -0.49 37.16 -17.99
#